data_AF-A0A0R3R8E5-F1
#
_entry.id   AF-A0A0R3R8E5-F1
#
_cell.length_a   1.000
_cell.length_b   1.000
_cell.length_c   1.000
_cell.angle_alpha   90.00
_cell.angle_beta   90.00
_cell.angle_gamma   90.00
#
_symmetry.space_group_name_H-M   'P 1'
#
loop_
_entity.id
_entity.type
_entity.pdbx_description
1 polymer ?
#
loop_
_entity_poly.entity_id
_entity_poly.type
_entity_poly.pdbx_seq_one_letter_code
_entity_poly.pdbx_strand_id
1 'polypeptide(L)' 'MEDRLNVIGNALEAIYNTTVSNERRAAASQVIESAKELSPADVEQIAYALISKKDLILARTGWNFLEHIIK' A
#
# COMPACT_ATOMS: atom_id res chain seq x y z
N MET A 1 -3.07 7.94 -11.26
CA MET A 1 -3.66 7.31 -10.06
C MET A 1 -3.56 5.79 -10.14
N GLU A 2 -3.99 5.19 -11.25
CA GLU A 2 -3.90 3.74 -11.47
C GLU A 2 -2.46 3.19 -11.40
N ASP A 3 -1.47 3.91 -11.94
CA ASP A 3 -0.05 3.52 -11.83
C ASP A 3 0.42 3.39 -10.37
N ARG A 4 -0.03 4.28 -9.50
CA ARG A 4 0.34 4.24 -8.07
C ARG A 4 -0.31 3.05 -7.36
N LEU A 5 -1.56 2.73 -7.71
CA LEU A 5 -2.25 1.56 -7.16
C LEU A 5 -1.59 0.26 -7.61
N ASN A 6 -1.10 0.20 -8.85
CA ASN A 6 -0.35 -0.94 -9.36
C ASN A 6 1.00 -1.07 -8.64
N VAL A 7 1.71 0.04 -8.40
CA VAL A 7 2.96 0.05 -7.61
C VAL A 7 2.72 -0.46 -6.19
N ILE A 8 1.68 0.00 -5.51
CA ILE A 8 1.31 -0.46 -4.16
C ILE A 8 0.91 -1.95 -4.17
N GLY A 9 0.13 -2.38 -5.16
CA GLY A 9 -0.26 -3.78 -5.33
C GLY A 9 0.95 -4.70 -5.50
N ASN A 10 1.87 -4.34 -6.39
CA ASN A 10 3.10 -5.09 -6.63
C ASN A 10 4.00 -5.13 -5.39
N ALA A 11 4.07 -4.02 -4.63
CA ALA A 11 4.84 -3.96 -3.39
C ALA A 11 4.23 -4.90 -2.33
N LEU A 12 2.90 -4.90 -2.15
CA LEU A 12 2.23 -5.80 -1.22
C LEU A 12 2.42 -7.27 -1.63
N GLU A 13 2.28 -7.59 -2.91
CA GLU A 13 2.56 -8.94 -3.41
C GLU A 13 3.99 -9.38 -3.07
N ALA A 14 4.98 -8.51 -3.29
CA ALA A 14 6.37 -8.79 -2.94
C ALA A 14 6.57 -9.02 -1.44
N ILE A 15 5.93 -8.23 -0.57
CA ILE A 15 6.04 -8.35 0.89
C ILE A 15 5.52 -9.70 1.41
N TYR A 16 4.41 -10.19 0.84
CA TYR A 16 3.76 -11.44 1.26
C TYR A 16 4.26 -12.69 0.52
N ASN A 17 5.04 -12.52 -0.55
CA ASN A 17 5.62 -13.64 -1.28
C ASN A 17 6.89 -14.17 -0.59
N THR A 18 6.85 -15.44 -0.17
CA THR A 18 7.95 -16.10 0.55
C THR A 18 9.16 -16.45 -0.32
N THR A 19 9.02 -16.40 -1.65
CA THR A 19 10.12 -16.66 -2.60
C THR A 19 10.91 -15.40 -2.96
N VAL A 20 10.44 -14.22 -2.53
CA VAL A 20 11.12 -12.93 -2.78
C VAL A 20 12.19 -12.71 -1.71
N SER A 21 13.37 -12.22 -2.12
CA SER A 21 14.47 -11.95 -1.19
C SER A 21 14.11 -10.90 -0.15
N ASN A 22 14.72 -10.98 1.04
CA ASN A 22 14.48 -10.01 2.12
C ASN A 22 14.79 -8.58 1.69
N GLU A 23 15.82 -8.36 0.86
CA GLU A 23 16.16 -7.03 0.31
C GLU A 23 15.01 -6.45 -0.52
N ARG A 24 14.42 -7.26 -1.40
CA ARG A 24 13.27 -6.83 -2.22
C ARG A 24 12.02 -6.61 -1.38
N ARG A 25 11.79 -7.45 -0.36
CA ARG A 25 10.69 -7.25 0.60
C ARG A 25 10.87 -5.95 1.39
N ALA A 26 12.09 -5.63 1.81
CA ALA A 26 12.40 -4.38 2.51
C ALA A 26 12.18 -3.15 1.61
N ALA A 27 12.64 -3.20 0.35
CA ALA A 27 12.39 -2.15 -0.63
C ALA A 27 10.88 -1.97 -0.90
N ALA A 28 10.13 -3.06 -1.01
CA ALA A 28 8.68 -3.01 -1.15
C ALA A 28 7.99 -2.40 0.08
N SER A 29 8.45 -2.72 1.30
CA SER A 29 7.96 -2.07 2.51
C SER A 29 8.22 -0.56 2.50
N GLN A 30 9.39 -0.11 2.04
CA GLN A 30 9.67 1.32 1.89
C GLN A 30 8.70 2.01 0.93
N VAL A 31 8.33 1.37 -0.18
CA VAL A 31 7.32 1.91 -1.11
C VAL A 31 5.97 2.15 -0.40
N ILE A 32 5.56 1.24 0.47
CA ILE A 32 4.31 1.38 1.25
C ILE A 32 4.43 2.51 2.28
N GLU A 33 5.56 2.64 2.97
CA GLU A 33 5.75 3.72 3.94
C GLU A 33 5.83 5.09 3.26
N SER A 34 6.56 5.23 2.14
CA SER A 34 6.61 6.49 1.38
C SER A 34 5.25 6.90 0.81
N ALA A 35 4.33 5.95 0.57
CA ALA A 35 2.98 6.28 0.15
C ALA A 35 2.17 6.98 1.27
N LYS A 36 2.50 6.74 2.54
CA LYS A 36 1.84 7.39 3.69
C LYS A 36 2.33 8.82 3.92
N GLU A 37 3.54 9.14 3.45
CA GLU A 37 4.12 10.49 3.55
C GLU A 37 3.54 11.48 2.53
N LEU A 38 2.62 11.04 1.66
CA LEU A 38 1.89 11.89 0.74
C LEU A 38 0.93 12.84 1.48
N SER A 39 0.33 13.77 0.75
CA SER A 39 -0.69 14.64 1.33
C SER A 39 -1.87 13.81 1.86
N PRO A 40 -2.52 14.20 2.98
CA PRO A 40 -3.63 13.43 3.54
C PRO A 40 -4.74 13.12 2.54
N ALA A 41 -5.05 14.07 1.64
CA ALA A 41 -6.05 13.87 0.59
C ALA A 41 -5.63 12.80 -0.44
N ASP A 42 -4.34 12.73 -0.79
CA ASP A 42 -3.83 11.69 -1.69
C ASP A 42 -3.84 10.32 -1.00
N VAL A 43 -3.42 10.25 0.27
CA VAL A 43 -3.43 9.03 1.07
C VAL A 43 -4.86 8.50 1.21
N GLU A 44 -5.83 9.37 1.48
CA GLU A 44 -7.24 9.01 1.59
C GLU A 44 -7.80 8.46 0.26
N GLN A 45 -7.52 9.12 -0.86
CA GLN A 45 -7.97 8.63 -2.18
C GLN A 45 -7.36 7.26 -2.52
N ILE A 46 -6.06 7.08 -2.25
CA ILE A 46 -5.39 5.78 -2.42
C ILE A 46 -6.04 4.72 -1.54
N ALA A 47 -6.31 5.04 -0.27
CA ALA A 47 -6.91 4.13 0.68
C ALA A 47 -8.29 3.62 0.21
N TYR A 48 -9.19 4.52 -0.20
CA TYR A 48 -10.51 4.11 -0.70
C TYR A 48 -10.40 3.28 -1.98
N ALA A 49 -9.48 3.63 -2.87
CA ALA A 49 -9.25 2.85 -4.08
C ALA A 49 -8.76 1.43 -3.75
N LEU A 50 -7.87 1.26 -2.77
CA LEU A 50 -7.41 -0.06 -2.31
C LEU A 50 -8.55 -0.87 -1.67
N ILE A 51 -9.38 -0.24 -0.84
CA ILE A 51 -10.55 -0.89 -0.20
C ILE A 51 -11.53 -1.43 -1.25
N SER A 52 -11.70 -0.74 -2.37
CA SER A 52 -12.63 -1.14 -3.43
C SER A 52 -12.20 -2.37 -4.25
N LYS A 53 -10.93 -2.79 -4.20
CA LYS A 53 -10.35 -3.81 -5.10
C LYS A 53 -10.77 -5.27 -4.82
N LYS A 54 -11.61 -5.51 -3.81
CA LYS A 54 -12.08 -6.86 -3.38
C LYS A 54 -10.97 -7.87 -3.08
N ASP A 55 -9.79 -7.37 -2.71
CA ASP A 55 -8.67 -8.17 -2.19
C ASP A 55 -8.47 -7.84 -0.71
N LEU A 56 -8.34 -8.86 0.14
CA LEU A 56 -8.28 -8.68 1.59
C LEU A 56 -7.01 -7.93 2.03
N ILE A 57 -5.88 -8.20 1.38
CA ILE A 57 -4.59 -7.58 1.71
C ILE A 57 -4.63 -6.11 1.29
N LEU A 58 -5.11 -5.82 0.07
CA LEU A 58 -5.26 -4.44 -0.40
C LEU A 58 -6.23 -3.66 0.50
N ALA A 59 -7.38 -4.24 0.83
CA ALA A 59 -8.37 -3.57 1.69
C ALA A 59 -7.80 -3.30 3.09
N ARG A 60 -7.10 -4.25 3.69
CA ARG A 60 -6.42 -4.05 4.98
C ARG A 60 -5.40 -2.91 4.91
N THR A 61 -4.60 -2.84 3.85
CA THR A 61 -3.64 -1.74 3.67
C THR A 61 -4.34 -0.40 3.50
N GLY A 62 -5.45 -0.35 2.77
CA GLY A 62 -6.26 0.86 2.65
C GLY A 62 -6.79 1.34 4.01
N TRP A 63 -7.31 0.45 4.86
CA TRP A 63 -7.72 0.82 6.22
C TRP A 63 -6.55 1.32 7.08
N ASN A 64 -5.37 0.71 6.97
CA ASN A 64 -4.16 1.19 7.68
C ASN A 64 -3.75 2.60 7.22
N PHE A 65 -3.95 2.94 5.95
CA PHE A 65 -3.66 4.29 5.45
C PHE A 65 -4.61 5.32 6.06
N LEU A 66 -5.92 5.01 6.15
CA LEU A 66 -6.87 5.87 6.84
C LEU A 66 -6.54 6.02 8.34
N GLU A 67 -6.14 4.91 8.99
CA GLU A 67 -5.70 4.96 10.38
C GLU A 67 -4.47 5.87 10.56
N HIS A 68 -3.54 5.86 9.61
CA HIS A 68 -2.35 6.72 9.65
C HIS A 68 -2.69 8.21 9.57
N ILE A 69 -3.69 8.61 8.79
CA ILE A 69 -4.10 10.02 8.67
C ILE A 69 -4.66 10.57 10.00
N ILE A 70 -5.26 9.69 10.82
CA ILE A 70 -5.97 10.08 12.05
C ILE A 70 -5.04 10.08 13.28
N LYS A 71 -3.89 9.41 13.21
CA LYS A 71 -2.92 9.30 14.32
C LYS A 71 -1.86 10.38 14.26
#